data_AF-A0A4R6Z552-F1
#
_entry.id   AF-A0A4R6Z552-F1
#
_cell.length_a   1.000
_cell.length_b   1.000
_cell.length_c   1.000
_cell.angle_alpha   90.00
_cell.angle_beta   90.00
_cell.angle_gamma   90.00
#
_symmetry.space_group_name_H-M   'P 1'
#
loop_
_entity.id
_entity.type
_entity.pdbx_description
1 polymer ?
#
loop_
_entity_poly.entity_id
_entity_poly.type
_entity_poly.pdbx_seq_one_letter_code
_entity_poly.pdbx_strand_id
1 'polypeptide(L)'
;MTKIISGKDFRARTHARRDEAAKPTNREDNWLEVLGSSAQRELLALIGNLHPQSIGELADVAGRAQPNISRSLSALLKAGLVSVESNGRTSVPSLTAFGQQKAEEIGLLLVTEPGVTGKSGSPDVGAPEASAPFLFASFENSTDENLGQLSINAPIHQKIVVGHSREALGDASHRLVDNWWRIWYRRDAPYRLGAFCLGDKEATLHVRSSGPRVERFLRSHTDGSMFARATVDCLTFQKEVLDAVVRPTVAKCRASMKHFDEALWGKLARLDDSYAHAAEREFCRTAGALNLSAYDLSDDRAERVRGLIASMPDEDSRLDFASVVLIDEIDEASRLIHDGIRQAEGRNTLSALPEFASAVRSKHPGLANSGVRPWQKGISAAKALRKHLMLGADACVGTASELAAKCGAAHFAPRPLASSGLLAFQERVSDGPVVLVREDGNAQFSAFVLARAVGDYLVFQSTKSCVADAYTDRQAVGRAFAAEFMAPAEGVIAMIDDERSASVVAQHYKVPIDVIEHQYKNNYGAHEHA
;
A
#
# COMPACT_ATOMS: atom_id res chain seq x y z
N MET A 1 21.42 -38.93 -40.20
CA MET A 1 22.51 -39.20 -39.24
C MET A 1 22.71 -37.96 -38.37
N THR A 2 22.04 -37.92 -37.22
CA THR A 2 22.06 -36.78 -36.29
C THR A 2 23.30 -36.89 -35.40
N LYS A 3 24.28 -36.01 -35.58
CA LYS A 3 25.48 -35.98 -34.73
C LYS A 3 25.09 -35.52 -33.32
N ILE A 4 25.05 -36.45 -32.38
CA ILE A 4 24.91 -36.17 -30.95
C ILE A 4 26.21 -35.50 -30.50
N ILE A 5 26.12 -34.21 -30.15
CA ILE A 5 27.25 -33.44 -29.61
C ILE A 5 27.48 -33.92 -28.17
N SER A 6 28.68 -34.41 -27.89
CA SER A 6 29.09 -34.82 -26.55
C SER A 6 29.01 -33.65 -25.57
N GLY A 7 28.56 -33.91 -24.34
CA GLY A 7 28.50 -32.89 -23.27
C GLY A 7 29.85 -32.21 -22.98
N LYS A 8 30.97 -32.85 -23.35
CA LYS A 8 32.32 -32.28 -23.26
C LYS A 8 32.55 -31.17 -24.30
N ASP A 9 32.05 -31.37 -25.52
CA ASP A 9 32.15 -30.40 -26.62
C ASP A 9 31.20 -29.21 -26.41
N PHE A 10 30.05 -29.46 -25.80
CA PHE A 10 29.13 -28.39 -25.38
C PHE A 10 29.75 -27.49 -24.31
N ARG A 11 30.41 -28.08 -23.29
CA ARG A 11 31.14 -27.34 -22.26
C ARG A 11 32.31 -26.54 -22.83
N ALA A 12 33.10 -27.14 -23.72
CA ALA A 12 34.21 -26.45 -24.38
C ALA A 12 33.71 -25.23 -25.19
N ARG A 13 32.58 -25.36 -25.90
CA ARG A 13 31.96 -24.25 -26.64
C ARG A 13 31.38 -23.16 -25.74
N THR A 14 30.88 -23.51 -24.55
CA THR A 14 30.36 -22.51 -23.60
C THR A 14 31.48 -21.74 -22.93
N HIS A 15 32.61 -22.38 -22.61
CA HIS A 15 33.81 -21.68 -22.13
C HIS A 15 34.38 -20.74 -23.20
N ALA A 16 34.52 -21.20 -24.46
CA ALA A 16 35.02 -20.37 -25.55
C ALA A 16 34.15 -19.12 -25.81
N ARG A 17 32.80 -19.24 -25.73
CA ARG A 17 31.89 -18.08 -25.85
C ARG A 17 32.00 -17.09 -24.70
N ARG A 18 32.31 -17.57 -23.50
CA ARG A 18 32.50 -16.73 -22.31
C ARG A 18 33.81 -15.96 -22.38
N ASP A 19 34.86 -16.57 -22.95
CA ASP A 19 36.14 -15.91 -23.20
C ASP A 19 36.07 -14.96 -24.41
N GLU A 20 35.24 -15.23 -25.43
CA GLU A 20 34.94 -14.29 -26.52
C GLU A 20 34.12 -13.08 -26.06
N ALA A 21 33.18 -13.26 -25.13
CA ALA A 21 32.43 -12.16 -24.51
C ALA A 21 33.29 -11.31 -23.55
N ALA A 22 34.52 -11.73 -23.25
CA ALA A 22 35.50 -10.99 -22.47
C ALA A 22 36.40 -10.08 -23.32
N LYS A 23 36.21 -10.02 -24.66
CA LYS A 23 36.89 -9.01 -25.48
C LYS A 23 36.30 -7.62 -25.23
N PRO A 24 37.12 -6.60 -24.94
CA PRO A 24 36.64 -5.30 -24.46
C PRO A 24 36.10 -4.45 -25.61
N THR A 25 34.78 -4.30 -25.68
CA THR A 25 34.11 -3.20 -26.39
C THR A 25 33.97 -2.00 -25.44
N ASN A 26 34.49 -0.84 -25.86
CA ASN A 26 34.39 0.51 -25.24
C ASN A 26 34.04 0.55 -23.74
N ARG A 27 35.04 0.34 -22.88
CA ARG A 27 34.94 0.41 -21.41
C ARG A 27 34.76 1.83 -20.84
N GLU A 28 35.16 2.86 -21.57
CA GLU A 28 35.37 4.19 -20.97
C GLU A 28 34.12 5.06 -20.83
N ASP A 29 33.02 4.77 -21.55
CA ASP A 29 31.79 5.61 -21.49
C ASP A 29 30.63 5.00 -20.69
N ASN A 30 30.61 3.67 -20.48
CA ASN A 30 29.46 2.97 -19.88
C ASN A 30 29.35 3.18 -18.35
N TRP A 31 30.45 3.55 -17.68
CA TRP A 31 30.43 3.72 -16.23
C TRP A 31 29.65 4.95 -15.76
N LEU A 32 29.54 6.02 -16.57
CA LEU A 32 28.75 7.21 -16.23
C LEU A 32 27.26 6.90 -16.20
N GLU A 33 26.76 6.11 -17.15
CA GLU A 33 25.37 5.65 -17.20
C GLU A 33 25.04 4.78 -15.97
N VAL A 34 25.92 3.83 -15.65
CA VAL A 34 25.78 2.95 -14.48
C VAL A 34 25.93 3.71 -13.16
N LEU A 35 26.81 4.69 -13.04
CA LEU A 35 26.90 5.49 -11.81
C LEU A 35 25.83 6.60 -11.73
N GLY A 36 25.03 6.80 -12.78
CA GLY A 36 23.85 7.67 -12.75
C GLY A 36 22.76 7.16 -11.80
N SER A 37 22.66 5.83 -11.63
CA SER A 37 21.70 5.22 -10.70
C SER A 37 22.17 5.30 -9.24
N SER A 38 21.34 5.89 -8.36
CA SER A 38 21.58 5.91 -6.91
C SER A 38 21.75 4.51 -6.33
N ALA A 39 20.98 3.54 -6.82
CA ALA A 39 21.01 2.15 -6.38
C ALA A 39 22.34 1.45 -6.71
N GLN A 40 22.99 1.82 -7.81
CA GLN A 40 24.29 1.27 -8.24
C GLN A 40 25.44 1.95 -7.48
N ARG A 41 25.33 3.27 -7.20
CA ARG A 41 26.27 3.99 -6.32
C ARG A 41 26.28 3.43 -4.89
N GLU A 42 25.10 3.19 -4.32
CA GLU A 42 24.96 2.59 -2.99
C GLU A 42 25.60 1.20 -2.94
N LEU A 43 25.35 0.36 -3.96
CA LEU A 43 25.93 -0.98 -4.01
C LEU A 43 27.46 -0.94 -4.15
N LEU A 44 27.99 -0.03 -4.96
CA LEU A 44 29.44 0.19 -5.09
C LEU A 44 30.05 0.63 -3.75
N ALA A 45 29.38 1.52 -3.02
CA ALA A 45 29.81 1.98 -1.70
C ALA A 45 29.83 0.83 -0.67
N LEU A 46 28.80 -0.03 -0.66
CA LEU A 46 28.74 -1.18 0.25
C LEU A 46 29.87 -2.18 -0.03
N ILE A 47 30.17 -2.46 -1.30
CA ILE A 47 31.29 -3.34 -1.67
C ILE A 47 32.62 -2.75 -1.19
N GLY A 48 32.84 -1.45 -1.41
CA GLY A 48 34.08 -0.78 -1.04
C GLY A 48 34.26 -0.57 0.47
N ASN A 49 33.18 -0.31 1.21
CA ASN A 49 33.26 -0.04 2.65
C ASN A 49 33.24 -1.33 3.49
N LEU A 50 32.46 -2.34 3.08
CA LEU A 50 32.14 -3.50 3.92
C LEU A 50 32.77 -4.81 3.45
N HIS A 51 33.38 -4.86 2.26
CA HIS A 51 34.11 -6.01 1.74
C HIS A 51 33.38 -7.36 1.94
N PRO A 52 32.14 -7.48 1.44
CA PRO A 52 31.31 -8.66 1.64
C PRO A 52 31.99 -9.93 1.11
N GLN A 53 31.92 -11.02 1.87
CA GLN A 53 32.54 -12.31 1.54
C GLN A 53 31.66 -13.19 0.64
N SER A 54 30.47 -12.72 0.27
CA SER A 54 29.62 -13.37 -0.74
C SER A 54 28.58 -12.41 -1.33
N ILE A 55 28.02 -12.75 -2.49
CA ILE A 55 26.84 -12.06 -3.03
C ILE A 55 25.64 -12.13 -2.06
N GLY A 56 25.51 -13.21 -1.29
CA GLY A 56 24.46 -13.34 -0.27
C GLY A 56 24.64 -12.34 0.87
N GLU A 57 25.86 -12.22 1.39
CA GLU A 57 26.17 -11.23 2.44
C GLU A 57 25.98 -9.79 1.91
N LEU A 58 26.38 -9.51 0.67
CA LEU A 58 26.10 -8.22 0.04
C LEU A 58 24.60 -7.95 -0.09
N ALA A 59 23.78 -8.97 -0.37
CA ALA A 59 22.33 -8.87 -0.42
C ALA A 59 21.73 -8.57 0.96
N ASP A 60 22.21 -9.25 2.00
CA ASP A 60 21.79 -9.01 3.39
C ASP A 60 22.13 -7.59 3.84
N VAL A 61 23.37 -7.15 3.62
CA VAL A 61 23.87 -5.83 4.01
C VAL A 61 23.20 -4.70 3.21
N ALA A 62 22.94 -4.92 1.93
CA ALA A 62 22.19 -3.97 1.10
C ALA A 62 20.68 -3.97 1.36
N GLY A 63 20.16 -4.93 2.13
CA GLY A 63 18.73 -5.10 2.37
C GLY A 63 17.91 -5.39 1.11
N ARG A 64 18.51 -6.06 0.11
CA ARG A 64 17.92 -6.32 -1.21
C ARG A 64 18.02 -7.80 -1.57
N ALA A 65 17.05 -8.34 -2.30
CA ALA A 65 17.09 -9.73 -2.75
C ALA A 65 18.29 -10.04 -3.67
N GLN A 66 18.87 -11.24 -3.55
CA GLN A 66 20.06 -11.67 -4.29
C GLN A 66 19.94 -11.56 -5.83
N PRO A 67 18.79 -11.82 -6.48
CA PRO A 67 18.66 -11.62 -7.92
C PRO A 67 18.77 -10.14 -8.36
N ASN A 68 18.29 -9.21 -7.53
CA ASN A 68 18.38 -7.77 -7.80
C ASN A 68 19.82 -7.26 -7.62
N ILE A 69 20.52 -7.79 -6.61
CA ILE A 69 21.96 -7.59 -6.45
C ILE A 69 22.72 -8.16 -7.64
N SER A 70 22.37 -9.36 -8.11
CA SER A 70 23.05 -10.00 -9.25
C SER A 70 22.87 -9.21 -10.54
N ARG A 71 21.69 -8.63 -10.78
CA ARG A 71 21.44 -7.71 -11.91
C ARG A 71 22.29 -6.44 -11.79
N SER A 72 22.30 -5.82 -10.61
CA SER A 72 23.09 -4.61 -10.33
C SER A 72 24.59 -4.85 -10.45
N LEU A 73 25.08 -5.97 -9.89
CA LEU A 73 26.46 -6.44 -10.03
C LEU A 73 26.82 -6.69 -11.50
N SER A 74 25.91 -7.25 -12.29
CA SER A 74 26.16 -7.47 -13.72
C SER A 74 26.37 -6.16 -14.48
N ALA A 75 25.63 -5.09 -14.12
CA ALA A 75 25.84 -3.76 -14.68
C ALA A 75 27.20 -3.16 -14.25
N LEU A 76 27.54 -3.24 -12.95
CA LEU A 76 28.82 -2.78 -12.41
C LEU A 76 30.03 -3.56 -12.97
N LEU A 77 29.88 -4.87 -13.20
CA LEU A 77 30.87 -5.74 -13.86
C LEU A 77 31.10 -5.33 -15.31
N LYS A 78 30.02 -5.08 -16.07
CA LYS A 78 30.11 -4.61 -17.46
C LYS A 78 30.77 -3.24 -17.55
N ALA A 79 30.52 -2.35 -16.60
CA ALA A 79 31.17 -1.05 -16.47
C ALA A 79 32.62 -1.14 -15.97
N GLY A 80 33.12 -2.33 -15.59
CA GLY A 80 34.48 -2.54 -15.10
C GLY A 80 34.74 -1.98 -13.70
N LEU A 81 33.71 -1.65 -12.92
CA LEU A 81 33.81 -1.07 -11.58
C LEU A 81 33.96 -2.12 -10.49
N VAL A 82 33.41 -3.31 -10.71
CA VAL A 82 33.43 -4.43 -9.77
C VAL A 82 33.99 -5.65 -10.49
N SER A 83 34.70 -6.51 -9.77
CA SER A 83 35.06 -7.86 -10.18
C SER A 83 34.39 -8.87 -9.26
N VAL A 84 34.20 -10.10 -9.75
CA VAL A 84 33.64 -11.19 -8.95
C VAL A 84 34.57 -12.39 -9.06
N GLU A 85 35.17 -12.77 -7.94
CA GLU A 85 36.02 -13.95 -7.85
C GLU A 85 35.19 -15.15 -7.35
N SER A 86 35.41 -16.31 -7.95
CA SER A 86 34.76 -17.55 -7.51
C SER A 86 35.68 -18.28 -6.53
N ASN A 87 35.27 -18.39 -5.28
CA ASN A 87 35.96 -19.18 -4.26
C ASN A 87 35.17 -20.46 -3.98
N GLY A 88 35.27 -21.43 -4.90
CA GLY A 88 34.55 -22.69 -4.81
C GLY A 88 33.04 -22.53 -5.00
N ARG A 89 32.27 -22.55 -3.91
CA ARG A 89 30.79 -22.47 -3.93
C ARG A 89 30.26 -21.04 -3.81
N THR A 90 31.09 -20.07 -3.46
CA THR A 90 30.68 -18.69 -3.26
C THR A 90 31.36 -17.77 -4.27
N SER A 91 30.65 -16.68 -4.60
CA SER A 91 31.14 -15.61 -5.46
C SER A 91 31.36 -14.38 -4.59
N VAL A 92 32.57 -13.84 -4.59
CA VAL A 92 33.00 -12.69 -3.76
C VAL A 92 33.13 -11.46 -4.66
N PRO A 93 32.26 -10.44 -4.50
CA PRO A 93 32.39 -9.19 -5.25
C PRO A 93 33.43 -8.28 -4.60
N SER A 94 34.31 -7.69 -5.41
CA SER A 94 35.34 -6.73 -4.98
C SER A 94 35.47 -5.57 -5.95
N LEU A 95 35.88 -4.39 -5.48
CA LEU A 95 36.15 -3.26 -6.38
C LEU A 95 37.37 -3.54 -7.26
N THR A 96 37.30 -3.15 -8.54
CA THR A 96 38.51 -3.07 -9.37
C THR A 96 39.29 -1.80 -9.00
N ALA A 97 40.55 -1.68 -9.43
CA ALA A 97 41.31 -0.43 -9.25
C ALA A 97 40.56 0.78 -9.85
N PHE A 98 39.91 0.59 -11.01
CA PHE A 98 39.08 1.61 -11.64
C PHE A 98 37.83 1.94 -10.81
N GLY A 99 37.13 0.93 -10.31
CA GLY A 99 35.96 1.12 -9.44
C GLY A 99 36.30 1.81 -8.12
N GLN A 100 37.46 1.50 -7.53
CA GLN A 100 37.95 2.15 -6.33
C GLN A 100 38.26 3.63 -6.59
N GLN A 101 39.01 3.93 -7.66
CA GLN A 101 39.26 5.31 -8.08
C GLN A 101 37.95 6.09 -8.28
N LYS A 102 36.96 5.51 -8.96
CA LYS A 102 35.67 6.18 -9.18
C LYS A 102 34.84 6.34 -7.92
N ALA A 103 34.84 5.36 -7.03
CA ALA A 103 34.17 5.46 -5.73
C ALA A 103 34.79 6.58 -4.86
N GLU A 104 36.11 6.76 -4.93
CA GLU A 104 36.82 7.85 -4.26
C GLU A 104 36.54 9.22 -4.89
N GLU A 105 36.60 9.32 -6.22
CA GLU A 105 36.33 10.56 -6.97
C GLU A 105 34.93 11.14 -6.66
N ILE A 106 33.94 10.28 -6.42
CA ILE A 106 32.55 10.69 -6.12
C ILE A 106 32.18 10.59 -4.63
N GLY A 107 33.17 10.36 -3.75
CA GLY A 107 33.00 10.45 -2.29
C GLY A 107 32.16 9.35 -1.65
N LEU A 108 32.18 8.12 -2.18
CA LEU A 108 31.40 6.98 -1.66
C LEU A 108 32.13 6.16 -0.58
N LEU A 109 33.45 6.25 -0.50
CA LEU A 109 34.24 5.50 0.47
C LEU A 109 34.43 6.32 1.75
N LEU A 110 33.98 5.76 2.87
CA LEU A 110 34.08 6.40 4.19
C LEU A 110 35.35 5.91 4.90
N VAL A 111 36.10 6.85 5.49
CA VAL A 111 37.09 6.54 6.53
C VAL A 111 36.32 6.18 7.80
N THR A 112 36.32 4.90 8.22
CA THR A 112 35.43 4.45 9.30
C THR A 112 36.16 3.64 10.38
N GLU A 113 36.00 4.03 11.65
CA GLU A 113 36.23 3.21 12.84
C GLU A 113 35.01 2.30 13.15
N PRO A 114 35.16 1.14 13.83
CA PRO A 114 34.12 0.10 13.82
C PRO A 114 33.31 -0.06 15.12
N GLY A 115 32.01 -0.37 14.94
CA GLY A 115 31.36 -1.50 15.64
C GLY A 115 29.97 -1.25 16.23
N VAL A 116 28.97 -2.09 15.85
CA VAL A 116 28.12 -2.96 16.72
C VAL A 116 27.09 -3.71 15.84
N THR A 117 26.98 -5.03 16.00
CA THR A 117 26.00 -5.92 15.35
C THR A 117 24.97 -6.45 16.36
N GLY A 118 23.69 -6.55 15.97
CA GLY A 118 22.59 -7.05 16.80
C GLY A 118 21.78 -8.17 16.12
N LYS A 119 21.48 -9.23 16.88
CA LYS A 119 20.69 -10.42 16.47
C LYS A 119 19.19 -10.25 16.76
N SER A 120 18.33 -10.76 15.87
CA SER A 120 16.86 -10.84 16.05
C SER A 120 16.40 -12.22 16.54
N GLY A 121 15.45 -12.26 17.47
CA GLY A 121 14.73 -13.46 17.90
C GLY A 121 13.24 -13.38 17.56
N SER A 122 12.62 -14.52 17.24
CA SER A 122 11.19 -14.68 16.92
C SER A 122 10.42 -15.24 18.12
N PRO A 123 9.14 -14.88 18.35
CA PRO A 123 8.28 -15.60 19.27
C PRO A 123 7.18 -16.39 18.55
N ASP A 124 6.93 -17.57 19.12
CA ASP A 124 5.93 -18.59 18.78
C ASP A 124 4.64 -18.32 19.58
N VAL A 125 3.46 -18.45 18.98
CA VAL A 125 2.15 -18.35 19.66
C VAL A 125 1.18 -19.38 19.09
N GLY A 126 0.58 -20.16 20.02
CA GLY A 126 -0.21 -21.35 19.75
C GLY A 126 -1.48 -21.17 18.91
N ALA A 127 -1.80 -22.22 18.15
CA ALA A 127 -2.90 -22.26 17.19
C ALA A 127 -4.25 -22.61 17.87
N PRO A 128 -5.32 -21.85 17.59
CA PRO A 128 -6.70 -22.28 17.86
C PRO A 128 -7.15 -23.33 16.83
N GLU A 129 -8.11 -24.18 17.21
CA GLU A 129 -8.70 -25.21 16.34
C GLU A 129 -9.11 -24.62 14.97
N ALA A 130 -8.54 -25.20 13.90
CA ALA A 130 -8.55 -24.61 12.57
C ALA A 130 -9.95 -24.71 11.92
N SER A 131 -10.68 -23.60 11.96
CA SER A 131 -11.78 -23.35 11.02
C SER A 131 -11.28 -23.53 9.58
N ALA A 132 -12.05 -24.22 8.74
CA ALA A 132 -11.67 -24.44 7.35
C ALA A 132 -11.45 -23.08 6.63
N PRO A 133 -10.38 -22.94 5.82
CA PRO A 133 -10.06 -21.68 5.15
C PRO A 133 -11.18 -21.28 4.19
N PHE A 134 -11.42 -19.96 4.06
CA PHE A 134 -12.44 -19.44 3.15
C PHE A 134 -12.12 -19.71 1.68
N LEU A 135 -10.84 -19.63 1.29
CA LEU A 135 -10.35 -19.89 -0.07
C LEU A 135 -9.26 -20.96 0.02
N PHE A 136 -9.32 -21.99 -0.84
CA PHE A 136 -8.37 -23.10 -0.79
C PHE A 136 -8.23 -23.82 -2.14
N ALA A 137 -7.12 -24.52 -2.33
CA ALA A 137 -6.90 -25.42 -3.46
C ALA A 137 -7.62 -26.76 -3.24
N SER A 138 -8.43 -27.20 -4.22
CA SER A 138 -9.00 -28.56 -4.23
C SER A 138 -8.35 -29.40 -5.32
N PHE A 139 -7.99 -30.63 -4.95
CA PHE A 139 -7.33 -31.62 -5.81
C PHE A 139 -8.20 -32.85 -6.08
N GLU A 140 -9.47 -32.85 -5.67
CA GLU A 140 -10.36 -34.03 -5.70
C GLU A 140 -10.56 -34.61 -7.11
N ASN A 141 -10.39 -33.79 -8.15
CA ASN A 141 -10.47 -34.19 -9.56
C ASN A 141 -9.16 -33.94 -10.32
N SER A 142 -8.01 -33.98 -9.64
CA SER A 142 -6.74 -33.73 -10.31
C SER A 142 -6.42 -34.85 -11.31
N THR A 143 -6.18 -34.50 -12.57
CA THR A 143 -5.72 -35.41 -13.62
C THR A 143 -4.30 -35.05 -14.07
N ASP A 144 -3.75 -35.83 -15.00
CA ASP A 144 -2.50 -35.52 -15.71
C ASP A 144 -2.60 -34.27 -16.60
N GLU A 145 -3.76 -33.63 -16.74
CA GLU A 145 -3.94 -32.39 -17.53
C GLU A 145 -4.51 -31.25 -16.69
N ASN A 146 -5.08 -31.54 -15.52
CA ASN A 146 -5.72 -30.58 -14.65
C ASN A 146 -5.24 -30.78 -13.21
N LEU A 147 -4.51 -29.80 -12.68
CA LEU A 147 -3.99 -29.84 -11.30
C LEU A 147 -5.09 -29.79 -10.24
N GLY A 148 -6.31 -29.37 -10.58
CA GLY A 148 -7.42 -29.19 -9.65
C GLY A 148 -8.14 -27.87 -9.87
N GLN A 149 -8.88 -27.42 -8.86
CA GLN A 149 -9.69 -26.20 -8.93
C GLN A 149 -9.47 -25.32 -7.70
N LEU A 150 -9.69 -24.03 -7.85
CA LEU A 150 -9.79 -23.10 -6.73
C LEU A 150 -11.17 -23.23 -6.10
N SER A 151 -11.24 -23.37 -4.78
CA SER A 151 -12.49 -23.58 -4.05
C SER A 151 -12.70 -22.53 -2.98
N ILE A 152 -13.97 -22.27 -2.65
CA ILE A 152 -14.37 -21.38 -1.57
C ILE A 152 -15.33 -22.06 -0.59
N ASN A 153 -15.22 -21.73 0.69
CA ASN A 153 -16.19 -22.04 1.74
C ASN A 153 -17.05 -20.80 1.99
N ALA A 154 -18.17 -20.66 1.27
CA ALA A 154 -19.03 -19.49 1.33
C ALA A 154 -20.10 -19.63 2.43
N PRO A 155 -20.15 -18.74 3.45
CA PRO A 155 -21.24 -18.73 4.41
C PRO A 155 -22.49 -18.10 3.76
N ILE A 156 -23.49 -18.92 3.45
CA ILE A 156 -24.75 -18.53 2.81
C ILE A 156 -25.90 -19.01 3.71
N HIS A 157 -26.73 -18.08 4.21
CA HIS A 157 -27.86 -18.38 5.11
C HIS A 157 -27.48 -19.32 6.28
N GLN A 158 -26.38 -19.00 6.97
CA GLN A 158 -25.84 -19.78 8.10
C GLN A 158 -25.34 -21.20 7.76
N LYS A 159 -25.30 -21.58 6.47
CA LYS A 159 -24.68 -22.82 5.99
C LYS A 159 -23.41 -22.51 5.22
N ILE A 160 -22.40 -23.37 5.35
CA ILE A 160 -21.22 -23.30 4.50
C ILE A 160 -21.53 -24.05 3.20
N VAL A 161 -21.43 -23.35 2.08
CA VAL A 161 -21.56 -23.92 0.74
C VAL A 161 -20.19 -23.92 0.10
N VAL A 162 -19.72 -25.09 -0.33
CA VAL A 162 -18.48 -25.22 -1.08
C VAL A 162 -18.75 -24.81 -2.53
N GLY A 163 -17.95 -23.89 -3.04
CA GLY A 163 -17.99 -23.49 -4.43
C GLY A 163 -16.68 -23.76 -5.14
N HIS A 164 -16.74 -24.14 -6.41
CA HIS A 164 -15.56 -24.47 -7.21
C HIS A 164 -15.42 -23.51 -8.40
N SER A 165 -14.19 -23.11 -8.70
CA SER A 165 -13.88 -22.31 -9.86
C SER A 165 -13.99 -23.13 -11.14
N ARG A 166 -14.41 -22.48 -12.23
CA ARG A 166 -14.33 -23.06 -13.57
C ARG A 166 -12.91 -23.12 -14.13
N GLU A 167 -12.05 -22.26 -13.60
CA GLU A 167 -10.67 -22.14 -14.02
C GLU A 167 -9.80 -23.24 -13.37
N ALA A 168 -8.78 -23.68 -14.12
CA ALA A 168 -7.75 -24.57 -13.61
C ALA A 168 -6.95 -23.90 -12.48
N LEU A 169 -6.60 -24.69 -11.45
CA LEU A 169 -5.89 -24.18 -10.27
C LEU A 169 -4.53 -23.55 -10.59
N GLY A 170 -3.83 -24.02 -11.62
CA GLY A 170 -2.56 -23.45 -12.08
C GLY A 170 -2.72 -22.01 -12.56
N ASP A 171 -3.67 -21.77 -13.47
CA ASP A 171 -3.97 -20.44 -14.02
C ASP A 171 -4.46 -19.48 -12.92
N ALA A 172 -5.33 -19.98 -12.04
CA ALA A 172 -5.79 -19.21 -10.88
C ALA A 172 -4.62 -18.80 -9.97
N SER A 173 -3.66 -19.71 -9.73
CA SER A 173 -2.47 -19.45 -8.91
C SER A 173 -1.54 -18.44 -9.57
N HIS A 174 -1.30 -18.54 -10.89
CA HIS A 174 -0.56 -17.51 -11.63
C HIS A 174 -1.23 -16.16 -11.51
N ARG A 175 -2.54 -16.06 -11.78
CA ARG A 175 -3.26 -14.79 -11.65
C ARG A 175 -3.14 -14.20 -10.26
N LEU A 176 -3.27 -15.02 -9.20
CA LEU A 176 -3.16 -14.56 -7.82
C LEU A 176 -1.78 -13.97 -7.53
N VAL A 177 -0.71 -14.65 -7.95
CA VAL A 177 0.67 -14.18 -7.74
C VAL A 177 1.02 -13.03 -8.69
N ASP A 178 0.43 -12.95 -9.89
CA ASP A 178 0.64 -11.87 -10.85
C ASP A 178 -0.20 -10.62 -10.55
N ASN A 179 -1.11 -10.67 -9.58
CA ASN A 179 -1.94 -9.50 -9.25
C ASN A 179 -1.94 -9.20 -7.75
N TRP A 180 -1.12 -9.90 -6.97
CA TRP A 180 -1.09 -9.79 -5.52
C TRP A 180 -0.99 -8.32 -5.05
N TRP A 181 -0.10 -7.53 -5.66
CA TRP A 181 0.08 -6.12 -5.35
C TRP A 181 -1.21 -5.29 -5.48
N ARG A 182 -2.03 -5.56 -6.51
CA ARG A 182 -3.30 -4.87 -6.73
C ARG A 182 -4.36 -5.37 -5.76
N ILE A 183 -4.42 -6.67 -5.51
CA ILE A 183 -5.41 -7.29 -4.63
C ILE A 183 -5.29 -6.75 -3.20
N TRP A 184 -4.05 -6.60 -2.71
CA TRP A 184 -3.79 -6.23 -1.31
C TRP A 184 -3.69 -4.73 -1.08
N TYR A 185 -3.05 -4.01 -2.00
CA TYR A 185 -2.54 -2.68 -1.70
C TYR A 185 -3.22 -1.57 -2.49
N ARG A 186 -3.93 -1.90 -3.58
CA ARG A 186 -4.82 -0.93 -4.21
C ARG A 186 -6.09 -0.78 -3.40
N ARG A 187 -6.19 0.33 -2.68
CA ARG A 187 -7.27 0.59 -1.74
C ARG A 187 -8.54 0.97 -2.47
N ASP A 188 -9.65 0.50 -1.92
CA ASP A 188 -11.01 0.76 -2.41
C ASP A 188 -11.24 0.46 -3.90
N ALA A 189 -10.41 -0.41 -4.48
CA ALA A 189 -10.57 -0.90 -5.85
C ALA A 189 -10.93 -2.38 -5.81
N PRO A 190 -12.22 -2.75 -5.98
CA PRO A 190 -12.62 -4.15 -6.05
C PRO A 190 -11.83 -4.93 -7.11
N TYR A 191 -11.26 -6.06 -6.71
CA TYR A 191 -10.60 -7.00 -7.59
C TYR A 191 -11.46 -8.26 -7.73
N ARG A 192 -11.66 -8.70 -8.98
CA ARG A 192 -12.37 -9.94 -9.30
C ARG A 192 -11.42 -11.13 -9.14
N LEU A 193 -11.61 -11.95 -8.12
CA LEU A 193 -10.78 -13.13 -7.89
C LEU A 193 -11.13 -14.30 -8.82
N GLY A 194 -12.40 -14.50 -9.13
CA GLY A 194 -12.84 -15.60 -10.00
C GLY A 194 -14.35 -15.81 -9.98
N ALA A 195 -14.83 -16.62 -10.93
CA ALA A 195 -16.20 -17.13 -10.96
C ALA A 195 -16.26 -18.53 -10.34
N PHE A 196 -17.29 -18.78 -9.54
CA PHE A 196 -17.49 -19.99 -8.74
C PHE A 196 -18.90 -20.53 -8.93
N CYS A 197 -19.01 -21.85 -9.02
CA CYS A 197 -20.29 -22.57 -8.98
C CYS A 197 -20.56 -23.00 -7.53
N LEU A 198 -21.62 -22.48 -6.91
CA LEU A 198 -22.06 -22.72 -5.54
C LEU A 198 -23.38 -23.50 -5.58
N GLY A 199 -23.29 -24.82 -5.75
CA GLY A 199 -24.47 -25.65 -6.00
C GLY A 199 -25.11 -25.31 -7.35
N ASP A 200 -26.35 -24.81 -7.32
CA ASP A 200 -27.13 -24.37 -8.49
C ASP A 200 -26.87 -22.91 -8.89
N LYS A 201 -26.06 -22.16 -8.11
CA LYS A 201 -25.79 -20.74 -8.33
C LYS A 201 -24.42 -20.50 -8.93
N GLU A 202 -24.34 -19.51 -9.82
CA GLU A 202 -23.07 -18.94 -10.28
C GLU A 202 -22.82 -17.60 -9.62
N ALA A 203 -21.62 -17.44 -9.07
CA ALA A 203 -21.22 -16.21 -8.40
C ALA A 203 -19.80 -15.80 -8.75
N THR A 204 -19.52 -14.51 -8.62
CA THR A 204 -18.17 -13.97 -8.74
C THR A 204 -17.69 -13.52 -7.36
N LEU A 205 -16.52 -13.99 -6.95
CA LEU A 205 -15.83 -13.51 -5.75
C LEU A 205 -15.08 -12.22 -6.08
N HIS A 206 -15.39 -11.19 -5.32
CA HIS A 206 -14.65 -9.93 -5.32
C HIS A 206 -14.00 -9.71 -3.97
N VAL A 207 -12.86 -9.02 -4.01
CA VAL A 207 -12.15 -8.59 -2.81
C VAL A 207 -11.80 -7.12 -2.91
N ARG A 208 -11.84 -6.41 -1.78
CA ARG A 208 -11.52 -5.00 -1.71
C ARG A 208 -10.74 -4.70 -0.43
N SER A 209 -9.58 -4.09 -0.58
CA SER A 209 -8.76 -3.65 0.55
C SER A 209 -9.22 -2.27 1.06
N SER A 210 -9.37 -2.12 2.37
CA SER A 210 -9.62 -0.84 3.04
C SER A 210 -8.44 -0.38 3.92
N GLY A 211 -7.26 -0.96 3.72
CA GLY A 211 -6.08 -0.79 4.56
C GLY A 211 -5.78 -2.07 5.34
N PRO A 212 -5.96 -2.10 6.68
CA PRO A 212 -5.69 -3.30 7.48
C PRO A 212 -6.73 -4.42 7.29
N ARG A 213 -7.83 -4.14 6.58
CA ARG A 213 -8.94 -5.08 6.38
C ARG A 213 -9.18 -5.32 4.90
N VAL A 214 -9.56 -6.56 4.59
CA VAL A 214 -10.03 -6.96 3.27
C VAL A 214 -11.48 -7.40 3.39
N GLU A 215 -12.32 -6.77 2.58
CA GLU A 215 -13.69 -7.18 2.37
C GLU A 215 -13.74 -8.22 1.25
N ARG A 216 -14.40 -9.34 1.51
CA ARG A 216 -14.69 -10.42 0.55
C ARG A 216 -16.19 -10.45 0.33
N PHE A 217 -16.63 -10.39 -0.92
CA PHE A 217 -18.07 -10.45 -1.21
C PHE A 217 -18.36 -11.22 -2.50
N LEU A 218 -19.48 -11.93 -2.49
CA LEU A 218 -19.97 -12.70 -3.61
C LEU A 218 -21.11 -11.94 -4.28
N ARG A 219 -21.00 -11.81 -5.61
CA ARG A 219 -22.06 -11.27 -6.47
C ARG A 219 -22.62 -12.35 -7.35
N SER A 220 -23.95 -12.42 -7.42
CA SER A 220 -24.66 -13.33 -8.30
C SER A 220 -24.41 -12.94 -9.76
N HIS A 221 -24.20 -13.94 -10.61
CA HIS A 221 -23.94 -13.71 -12.03
C HIS A 221 -25.22 -13.33 -12.81
N THR A 222 -26.39 -13.70 -12.32
CA THR A 222 -27.66 -13.48 -13.02
C THR A 222 -28.18 -12.05 -12.89
N ASP A 223 -28.10 -11.48 -11.69
CA ASP A 223 -28.67 -10.16 -11.35
C ASP A 223 -27.63 -9.17 -10.79
N GLY A 224 -26.38 -9.60 -10.60
CA GLY A 224 -25.31 -8.77 -10.02
C GLY A 224 -25.46 -8.51 -8.52
N SER A 225 -26.48 -9.06 -7.86
CA SER A 225 -26.78 -8.77 -6.46
C SER A 225 -25.73 -9.37 -5.52
N MET A 226 -25.44 -8.66 -4.43
CA MET A 226 -24.53 -9.15 -3.39
C MET A 226 -25.32 -10.00 -2.40
N PHE A 227 -24.88 -11.25 -2.17
CA PHE A 227 -25.59 -12.17 -1.28
C PHE A 227 -24.73 -12.76 -0.16
N ALA A 228 -23.41 -12.54 -0.19
CA ALA A 228 -22.51 -12.86 0.91
C ALA A 228 -21.41 -11.81 1.03
N ARG A 229 -21.07 -11.44 2.26
CA ARG A 229 -20.06 -10.43 2.59
C ARG A 229 -19.38 -10.80 3.90
N ALA A 230 -18.05 -10.75 3.92
CA ALA A 230 -17.26 -10.95 5.13
C ALA A 230 -16.05 -10.02 5.11
N THR A 231 -15.62 -9.58 6.28
CA THR A 231 -14.40 -8.79 6.44
C THR A 231 -13.38 -9.61 7.23
N VAL A 232 -12.14 -9.59 6.77
CA VAL A 232 -11.01 -10.29 7.40
C VAL A 232 -9.82 -9.34 7.48
N ASP A 233 -8.89 -9.59 8.40
CA ASP A 233 -7.61 -8.89 8.43
C ASP A 233 -6.80 -9.14 7.13
N CYS A 234 -6.09 -8.12 6.65
CA CYS A 234 -5.34 -8.19 5.40
C CYS A 234 -4.22 -9.23 5.44
N LEU A 235 -3.48 -9.34 6.55
CA LEU A 235 -2.42 -10.34 6.72
C LEU A 235 -3.00 -11.74 6.80
N THR A 236 -4.11 -11.91 7.53
CA THR A 236 -4.81 -13.20 7.58
C THR A 236 -5.25 -13.63 6.19
N PHE A 237 -5.82 -12.73 5.39
CA PHE A 237 -6.26 -13.09 4.05
C PHE A 237 -5.09 -13.35 3.08
N GLN A 238 -3.98 -12.60 3.19
CA GLN A 238 -2.75 -12.90 2.46
C GLN A 238 -2.24 -14.32 2.78
N LYS A 239 -2.21 -14.69 4.08
CA LYS A 239 -1.86 -16.04 4.51
C LYS A 239 -2.81 -17.08 3.94
N GLU A 240 -4.13 -16.88 4.03
CA GLU A 240 -5.11 -17.79 3.42
C GLU A 240 -4.81 -18.03 1.94
N VAL A 241 -4.59 -16.98 1.14
CA VAL A 241 -4.30 -17.15 -0.29
C VAL A 241 -2.97 -17.86 -0.53
N LEU A 242 -1.91 -17.51 0.20
CA LEU A 242 -0.60 -18.13 -0.03
C LEU A 242 -0.52 -19.56 0.50
N ASP A 243 -0.99 -19.80 1.72
CA ASP A 243 -0.87 -21.08 2.44
C ASP A 243 -1.94 -22.09 2.03
N ALA A 244 -3.15 -21.66 1.71
CA ALA A 244 -4.23 -22.58 1.35
C ALA A 244 -4.41 -22.75 -0.16
N VAL A 245 -3.83 -21.87 -1.00
CA VAL A 245 -3.93 -21.96 -2.46
C VAL A 245 -2.57 -22.11 -3.12
N VAL A 246 -1.75 -21.05 -3.11
CA VAL A 246 -0.57 -20.96 -3.99
C VAL A 246 0.51 -21.99 -3.63
N ARG A 247 0.90 -22.07 -2.35
CA ARG A 247 1.94 -23.00 -1.87
C ARG A 247 1.51 -24.47 -2.07
N PRO A 248 0.26 -24.89 -1.76
CA PRO A 248 -0.24 -26.21 -2.10
C PRO A 248 -0.19 -26.52 -3.60
N THR A 249 -0.59 -25.58 -4.46
CA THR A 249 -0.51 -25.76 -5.92
C THR A 249 0.93 -26.01 -6.36
N VAL A 250 1.88 -25.18 -5.91
CA VAL A 250 3.31 -25.32 -6.24
C VAL A 250 3.87 -26.65 -5.73
N ALA A 251 3.51 -27.07 -4.52
CA ALA A 251 3.93 -28.35 -3.95
C ALA A 251 3.41 -29.53 -4.78
N LYS A 252 2.13 -29.48 -5.22
CA LYS A 252 1.53 -30.49 -6.10
C LYS A 252 2.21 -30.53 -7.47
N CYS A 253 2.49 -29.38 -8.06
CA CYS A 253 3.23 -29.25 -9.32
C CYS A 253 4.61 -29.89 -9.21
N ARG A 254 5.34 -29.63 -8.11
CA ARG A 254 6.67 -30.19 -7.87
C ARG A 254 6.67 -31.69 -7.65
N ALA A 255 5.65 -32.22 -6.97
CA ALA A 255 5.50 -33.66 -6.78
C ALA A 255 5.18 -34.39 -8.11
N SER A 256 4.53 -33.71 -9.04
CA SER A 256 4.23 -34.24 -10.37
C SER A 256 5.39 -33.97 -11.33
N MET A 257 6.22 -34.97 -11.63
CA MET A 257 7.37 -34.81 -12.54
C MET A 257 7.01 -34.29 -13.95
N LYS A 258 5.73 -34.35 -14.36
CA LYS A 258 5.24 -33.83 -15.65
C LYS A 258 4.80 -32.35 -15.59
N HIS A 259 4.55 -31.79 -14.40
CA HIS A 259 3.88 -30.49 -14.22
C HIS A 259 4.72 -29.51 -13.41
N PHE A 260 6.05 -29.61 -13.44
CA PHE A 260 6.87 -28.64 -12.76
C PHE A 260 6.75 -27.26 -13.43
N ASP A 261 5.94 -26.40 -12.83
CA ASP A 261 5.76 -25.02 -13.24
C ASP A 261 6.84 -24.14 -12.60
N GLU A 262 7.98 -24.05 -13.29
CA GLU A 262 9.12 -23.23 -12.87
C GLU A 262 8.76 -21.75 -12.75
N ALA A 263 7.83 -21.26 -13.59
CA ALA A 263 7.42 -19.87 -13.60
C ALA A 263 6.61 -19.52 -12.33
N LEU A 264 5.64 -20.35 -11.95
CA LEU A 264 4.86 -20.14 -10.73
C LEU A 264 5.75 -20.24 -9.49
N TRP A 265 6.64 -21.23 -9.46
CA TRP A 265 7.61 -21.37 -8.36
C TRP A 265 8.53 -20.15 -8.24
N GLY A 266 9.10 -19.68 -9.35
CA GLY A 266 9.97 -18.50 -9.36
C GLY A 266 9.23 -17.19 -9.01
N LYS A 267 7.92 -17.09 -9.28
CA LYS A 267 7.11 -15.95 -8.82
C LYS A 267 6.82 -16.02 -7.32
N LEU A 268 6.50 -17.21 -6.80
CA LEU A 268 6.29 -17.42 -5.36
C LEU A 268 7.58 -17.14 -4.56
N ALA A 269 8.73 -17.62 -5.02
CA ALA A 269 10.02 -17.35 -4.36
C ALA A 269 10.31 -15.83 -4.29
N ARG A 270 10.09 -15.10 -5.38
CA ARG A 270 10.22 -13.63 -5.41
C ARG A 270 9.27 -12.92 -4.44
N LEU A 271 8.07 -13.45 -4.29
CA LEU A 271 7.11 -12.95 -3.32
C LEU A 271 7.59 -13.17 -1.88
N ASP A 272 8.08 -14.37 -1.56
CA ASP A 272 8.64 -14.70 -0.25
C ASP A 272 9.85 -13.78 0.07
N ASP A 273 10.73 -13.54 -0.90
CA ASP A 273 11.85 -12.58 -0.77
C ASP A 273 11.34 -11.16 -0.44
N SER A 274 10.28 -10.70 -1.12
CA SER A 274 9.70 -9.39 -0.86
C SER A 274 9.08 -9.26 0.53
N TYR A 275 8.59 -10.34 1.11
CA TYR A 275 8.14 -10.35 2.51
C TYR A 275 9.29 -10.37 3.52
N ALA A 276 10.44 -10.94 3.15
CA ALA A 276 11.60 -10.99 4.00
C ALA A 276 12.26 -9.60 4.18
N HIS A 277 12.23 -8.75 3.15
CA HIS A 277 12.88 -7.44 3.18
C HIS A 277 11.89 -6.28 3.34
N ALA A 278 12.07 -5.45 4.39
CA ALA A 278 11.13 -4.37 4.70
C ALA A 278 11.04 -3.29 3.60
N ALA A 279 12.17 -2.87 3.03
CA ALA A 279 12.20 -1.88 1.95
C ALA A 279 11.54 -2.41 0.67
N GLU A 280 11.79 -3.67 0.30
CA GLU A 280 11.14 -4.31 -0.85
C GLU A 280 9.63 -4.43 -0.63
N ARG A 281 9.20 -4.79 0.58
CA ARG A 281 7.79 -4.84 0.97
C ARG A 281 7.12 -3.47 0.77
N GLU A 282 7.78 -2.41 1.23
CA GLU A 282 7.28 -1.04 1.11
C GLU A 282 7.17 -0.59 -0.35
N PHE A 283 8.17 -0.93 -1.15
CA PHE A 283 8.19 -0.71 -2.60
C PHE A 283 7.04 -1.44 -3.30
N CYS A 284 6.90 -2.74 -3.05
CA CYS A 284 5.85 -3.58 -3.63
C CYS A 284 4.44 -3.12 -3.25
N ARG A 285 4.24 -2.68 -2.00
CA ARG A 285 2.98 -2.11 -1.52
C ARG A 285 2.62 -0.83 -2.25
N THR A 286 3.58 0.07 -2.37
CA THR A 286 3.37 1.38 -3.02
C THR A 286 3.14 1.21 -4.52
N ALA A 287 3.92 0.36 -5.20
CA ALA A 287 3.69 0.00 -6.59
C ALA A 287 2.29 -0.62 -6.79
N GLY A 288 1.87 -1.51 -5.88
CA GLY A 288 0.54 -2.12 -5.91
C GLY A 288 -0.61 -1.14 -5.80
N ALA A 289 -0.48 -0.16 -4.89
CA ALA A 289 -1.46 0.93 -4.77
C ALA A 289 -1.58 1.75 -6.06
N LEU A 290 -0.45 2.01 -6.72
CA LEU A 290 -0.38 2.66 -8.04
C LEU A 290 -0.83 1.77 -9.20
N ASN A 291 -1.34 0.56 -8.91
CA ASN A 291 -1.76 -0.43 -9.90
C ASN A 291 -0.64 -0.93 -10.81
N LEU A 292 0.57 -1.07 -10.26
CA LEU A 292 1.75 -1.53 -10.96
C LEU A 292 2.25 -2.87 -10.45
N SER A 293 2.81 -3.67 -11.37
CA SER A 293 3.64 -4.82 -11.01
C SER A 293 4.99 -4.35 -10.50
N ALA A 294 5.31 -4.61 -9.24
CA ALA A 294 6.62 -4.26 -8.68
C ALA A 294 7.80 -4.96 -9.38
N TYR A 295 7.53 -6.07 -10.09
CA TYR A 295 8.56 -6.88 -10.74
C TYR A 295 8.68 -6.61 -12.24
N ASP A 296 7.82 -5.75 -12.80
CA ASP A 296 7.77 -5.40 -14.22
C ASP A 296 7.64 -3.87 -14.37
N LEU A 297 8.63 -3.16 -13.82
CA LEU A 297 8.77 -1.71 -13.89
C LEU A 297 9.97 -1.31 -14.74
N SER A 298 9.83 -0.23 -15.51
CA SER A 298 10.98 0.52 -16.00
C SER A 298 11.70 1.21 -14.83
N ASP A 299 12.98 1.54 -15.03
CA ASP A 299 13.78 2.23 -14.01
C ASP A 299 13.18 3.59 -13.63
N ASP A 300 12.61 4.33 -14.59
CA ASP A 300 11.90 5.59 -14.35
C ASP A 300 10.69 5.40 -13.42
N ARG A 301 9.84 4.39 -13.69
CA ARG A 301 8.68 4.11 -12.83
C ARG A 301 9.10 3.62 -11.45
N ALA A 302 10.15 2.81 -11.37
CA ALA A 302 10.71 2.39 -10.09
C ALA A 302 11.21 3.59 -9.28
N GLU A 303 11.84 4.57 -9.91
CA GLU A 303 12.32 5.77 -9.23
C GLU A 303 11.17 6.67 -8.74
N ARG A 304 10.09 6.81 -9.52
CA ARG A 304 8.87 7.49 -9.07
C ARG A 304 8.27 6.85 -7.82
N VAL A 305 8.23 5.51 -7.76
CA VAL A 305 7.75 4.78 -6.57
C VAL A 305 8.63 5.07 -5.36
N ARG A 306 9.96 5.06 -5.50
CA ARG A 306 10.90 5.39 -4.42
C ARG A 306 10.77 6.85 -3.98
N GLY A 307 10.64 7.78 -4.93
CA GLY A 307 10.41 9.20 -4.66
C GLY A 307 9.12 9.42 -3.86
N LEU A 308 8.04 8.71 -4.21
CA LEU A 308 6.79 8.76 -3.45
C LEU A 308 6.98 8.23 -2.02
N ILE A 309 7.67 7.09 -1.84
CA ILE A 309 7.98 6.53 -0.51
C ILE A 309 8.76 7.53 0.35
N ALA A 310 9.82 8.12 -0.20
CA ALA A 310 10.64 9.10 0.50
C ALA A 310 9.84 10.37 0.87
N SER A 311 8.96 10.83 -0.02
CA SER A 311 8.15 12.03 0.21
C SER A 311 6.99 11.82 1.20
N MET A 312 6.44 10.60 1.28
CA MET A 312 5.30 10.22 2.11
C MET A 312 5.64 8.95 2.89
N PRO A 313 6.41 9.04 3.98
CA PRO A 313 6.86 7.86 4.73
C PRO A 313 5.73 7.14 5.49
N ASP A 314 4.64 7.84 5.79
CA ASP A 314 3.44 7.24 6.39
C ASP A 314 2.73 6.32 5.39
N GLU A 315 2.79 5.01 5.62
CA GLU A 315 2.27 3.99 4.68
C GLU A 315 0.78 4.19 4.39
N ASP A 316 -0.05 4.41 5.42
CA ASP A 316 -1.50 4.53 5.22
C ASP A 316 -1.84 5.74 4.35
N SER A 317 -1.20 6.87 4.61
CA SER A 317 -1.41 8.05 3.79
C SER A 317 -0.89 7.87 2.38
N ARG A 318 0.29 7.26 2.24
CA ARG A 318 0.92 7.05 0.93
C ARG A 318 0.08 6.12 0.06
N LEU A 319 -0.45 5.03 0.63
CA LEU A 319 -1.27 4.08 -0.11
C LEU A 319 -2.65 4.65 -0.45
N ASP A 320 -3.24 5.51 0.39
CA ASP A 320 -4.45 6.27 0.03
C ASP A 320 -4.18 7.18 -1.18
N PHE A 321 -3.09 7.95 -1.14
CA PHE A 321 -2.67 8.83 -2.25
C PHE A 321 -2.41 8.03 -3.53
N ALA A 322 -1.59 6.99 -3.45
CA ALA A 322 -1.25 6.12 -4.57
C ALA A 322 -2.45 5.38 -5.17
N SER A 323 -3.51 5.15 -4.39
CA SER A 323 -4.71 4.49 -4.91
C SER A 323 -5.59 5.42 -5.75
N VAL A 324 -5.43 6.75 -5.62
CA VAL A 324 -6.24 7.76 -6.32
C VAL A 324 -5.47 8.60 -7.34
N VAL A 325 -4.14 8.67 -7.24
CA VAL A 325 -3.27 9.32 -8.23
C VAL A 325 -2.60 8.26 -9.10
N LEU A 326 -2.75 8.36 -10.42
CA LEU A 326 -2.14 7.40 -11.34
C LEU A 326 -0.63 7.63 -11.44
N ILE A 327 0.14 6.59 -11.74
CA ILE A 327 1.62 6.66 -11.88
C ILE A 327 2.08 7.75 -12.86
N ASP A 328 1.34 7.93 -13.95
CA ASP A 328 1.68 8.88 -15.01
C ASP A 328 1.36 10.32 -14.58
N GLU A 329 0.54 10.50 -13.54
CA GLU A 329 0.15 11.80 -12.95
C GLU A 329 1.01 12.18 -11.74
N ILE A 330 1.83 11.28 -11.17
CA ILE A 330 2.56 11.51 -9.91
C ILE A 330 3.44 12.76 -9.98
N ASP A 331 4.19 12.95 -11.06
CA ASP A 331 5.14 14.06 -11.17
C ASP A 331 4.41 15.41 -11.23
N GLU A 332 3.33 15.47 -12.01
CA GLU A 332 2.48 16.65 -12.10
C GLU A 332 1.75 16.92 -10.79
N ALA A 333 1.17 15.89 -10.17
CA ALA A 333 0.50 15.99 -8.89
C ALA A 333 1.46 16.46 -7.79
N SER A 334 2.65 15.89 -7.72
CA SER A 334 3.68 16.26 -6.75
C SER A 334 4.11 17.71 -6.93
N ARG A 335 4.32 18.16 -8.17
CA ARG A 335 4.69 19.54 -8.48
C ARG A 335 3.59 20.52 -8.08
N LEU A 336 2.34 20.26 -8.50
CA LEU A 336 1.19 21.11 -8.19
C LEU A 336 0.90 21.17 -6.68
N ILE A 337 1.05 20.05 -5.98
CA ILE A 337 0.93 20.00 -4.51
C ILE A 337 2.04 20.82 -3.87
N HIS A 338 3.29 20.63 -4.29
CA HIS A 338 4.43 21.35 -3.73
C HIS A 338 4.30 22.88 -3.93
N ASP A 339 4.00 23.32 -5.15
CA ASP A 339 3.74 24.73 -5.46
C ASP A 339 2.50 25.25 -4.72
N GLY A 340 1.47 24.42 -4.60
CA GLY A 340 0.24 24.70 -3.87
C GLY A 340 0.52 24.99 -2.39
N ILE A 341 1.27 24.11 -1.72
CA ILE A 341 1.67 24.25 -0.31
C ILE A 341 2.49 25.52 -0.12
N ARG A 342 3.52 25.74 -0.94
CA ARG A 342 4.38 26.93 -0.85
C ARG A 342 3.61 28.24 -1.00
N GLN A 343 2.61 28.28 -1.89
CA GLN A 343 1.78 29.47 -2.10
C GLN A 343 0.68 29.64 -1.04
N ALA A 344 0.26 28.55 -0.39
CA ALA A 344 -0.78 28.55 0.63
C ALA A 344 -0.24 28.69 2.05
N GLU A 345 1.07 28.52 2.24
CA GLU A 345 1.75 28.73 3.52
C GLU A 345 1.45 30.14 4.08
N GLY A 346 1.17 30.20 5.39
CA GLY A 346 0.69 31.40 6.07
C GLY A 346 -0.81 31.65 5.93
N ARG A 347 -1.41 31.41 4.75
CA ARG A 347 -2.86 31.62 4.52
C ARG A 347 -3.72 30.44 4.95
N ASN A 348 -3.27 29.22 4.63
CA ASN A 348 -3.94 27.96 4.92
C ASN A 348 -3.23 27.16 6.02
N THR A 349 -2.29 27.76 6.74
CA THR A 349 -1.64 27.14 7.90
C THR A 349 -2.61 27.07 9.07
N LEU A 350 -2.95 25.86 9.51
CA LEU A 350 -3.86 25.65 10.64
C LEU A 350 -3.06 25.56 11.96
N SER A 351 -2.57 26.71 12.43
CA SER A 351 -1.60 26.81 13.52
C SER A 351 -2.10 26.34 14.90
N ALA A 352 -3.42 26.26 15.11
CA ALA A 352 -3.98 25.76 16.36
C ALA A 352 -4.10 24.22 16.40
N LEU A 353 -3.97 23.54 15.26
CA LEU A 353 -4.15 22.08 15.21
C LEU A 353 -3.15 21.26 16.05
N PRO A 354 -1.85 21.62 16.15
CA PRO A 354 -0.94 20.92 17.05
C PRO A 354 -1.42 20.92 18.51
N GLU A 355 -1.89 22.08 19.01
CA GLU A 355 -2.46 22.22 20.35
C GLU A 355 -3.72 21.35 20.50
N PHE A 356 -4.65 21.47 19.55
CA PHE A 356 -5.90 20.70 19.57
C PHE A 356 -5.64 19.19 19.56
N ALA A 357 -4.68 18.73 18.76
CA ALA A 357 -4.31 17.32 18.71
C ALA A 357 -3.75 16.83 20.06
N SER A 358 -2.94 17.65 20.73
CA SER A 358 -2.46 17.36 22.09
C SER A 358 -3.60 17.28 23.12
N ALA A 359 -4.52 18.26 23.08
CA ALA A 359 -5.68 18.32 23.98
C ALA A 359 -6.65 17.14 23.77
N VAL A 360 -6.88 16.73 22.52
CA VAL A 360 -7.73 15.57 22.18
C VAL A 360 -7.09 14.26 22.64
N ARG A 361 -5.79 14.05 22.37
CA ARG A 361 -5.09 12.80 22.75
C ARG A 361 -4.92 12.62 24.24
N SER A 362 -4.60 13.68 24.98
CA SER A 362 -4.47 13.62 26.44
C SER A 362 -5.77 13.18 27.13
N LYS A 363 -6.93 13.53 26.57
CA LYS A 363 -8.24 13.13 27.09
C LYS A 363 -8.73 11.78 26.55
N HIS A 364 -8.19 11.32 25.42
CA HIS A 364 -8.62 10.09 24.75
C HIS A 364 -7.40 9.28 24.25
N PRO A 365 -6.60 8.68 25.15
CA PRO A 365 -5.43 7.88 24.77
C PRO A 365 -5.80 6.69 23.88
N GLY A 366 -7.05 6.19 23.97
CA GLY A 366 -7.57 5.11 23.14
C GLY A 366 -7.70 5.42 21.65
N LEU A 367 -7.53 6.68 21.20
CA LEU A 367 -7.49 7.02 19.77
C LEU A 367 -6.32 6.33 19.04
N ALA A 368 -5.22 6.05 19.74
CA ALA A 368 -4.08 5.31 19.22
C ALA A 368 -4.32 3.78 19.15
N ASN A 369 -5.34 3.25 19.82
CA ASN A 369 -5.56 1.80 19.89
C ASN A 369 -6.04 1.23 18.54
N SER A 370 -5.41 0.17 18.07
CA SER A 370 -5.77 -0.52 16.81
C SER A 370 -7.10 -1.27 16.86
N GLY A 371 -7.61 -1.62 18.05
CA GLY A 371 -8.85 -2.38 18.22
C GLY A 371 -10.15 -1.57 18.06
N VAL A 372 -10.08 -0.23 18.03
CA VAL A 372 -11.26 0.64 17.89
C VAL A 372 -11.64 0.78 16.42
N ARG A 373 -12.94 0.66 16.09
CA ARG A 373 -13.39 0.80 14.70
C ARG A 373 -13.06 2.21 14.18
N PRO A 374 -12.65 2.38 12.91
CA PRO A 374 -12.19 3.67 12.42
C PRO A 374 -13.18 4.82 12.62
N TRP A 375 -14.46 4.59 12.32
CA TRP A 375 -15.50 5.61 12.52
C TRP A 375 -15.67 6.04 13.98
N GLN A 376 -15.46 5.12 14.95
CA GLN A 376 -15.52 5.45 16.38
C GLN A 376 -14.38 6.39 16.78
N LYS A 377 -13.20 6.22 16.18
CA LYS A 377 -12.06 7.15 16.40
C LYS A 377 -12.41 8.55 15.91
N GLY A 378 -12.98 8.66 14.72
CA GLY A 378 -13.42 9.93 14.14
C GLY A 378 -14.46 10.64 15.02
N ILE A 379 -15.53 9.92 15.43
CA ILE A 379 -16.57 10.44 16.33
C ILE A 379 -15.98 10.89 17.67
N SER A 380 -15.10 10.07 18.26
CA SER A 380 -14.49 10.39 19.55
C SER A 380 -13.62 11.65 19.48
N ALA A 381 -12.82 11.79 18.43
CA ALA A 381 -12.01 12.98 18.18
C ALA A 381 -12.88 14.22 17.94
N ALA A 382 -14.00 14.09 17.21
CA ALA A 382 -14.94 15.17 16.97
C ALA A 382 -15.58 15.67 18.28
N LYS A 383 -16.13 14.77 19.09
CA LYS A 383 -16.71 15.11 20.40
C LYS A 383 -15.69 15.76 21.33
N ALA A 384 -14.46 15.23 21.35
CA ALA A 384 -13.37 15.78 22.14
C ALA A 384 -13.01 17.21 21.72
N LEU A 385 -12.92 17.47 20.40
CA LEU A 385 -12.63 18.81 19.89
C LEU A 385 -13.78 19.78 20.15
N ARG A 386 -15.05 19.38 19.91
CA ARG A 386 -16.21 20.23 20.23
C ARG A 386 -16.21 20.64 21.69
N LYS A 387 -15.95 19.70 22.61
CA LYS A 387 -15.82 19.97 24.04
C LYS A 387 -14.67 20.94 24.34
N HIS A 388 -13.52 20.79 23.69
CA HIS A 388 -12.39 21.70 23.84
C HIS A 388 -12.71 23.12 23.36
N LEU A 389 -13.47 23.24 22.27
CA LEU A 389 -13.92 24.52 21.69
C LEU A 389 -15.22 25.05 22.32
N MET A 390 -15.75 24.40 23.34
CA MET A 390 -17.02 24.75 24.02
C MET A 390 -18.22 24.86 23.06
N LEU A 391 -18.31 23.98 22.07
CA LEU A 391 -19.40 23.94 21.10
C LEU A 391 -20.49 22.95 21.54
N GLY A 392 -21.69 23.45 21.88
CA GLY A 392 -22.90 22.66 22.17
C GLY A 392 -23.45 21.96 20.94
N ALA A 393 -24.34 20.97 21.08
CA ALA A 393 -24.79 20.11 19.96
C ALA A 393 -25.45 20.88 18.79
N ASP A 394 -26.11 21.99 19.07
CA ASP A 394 -26.78 22.89 18.12
C ASP A 394 -25.85 23.90 17.44
N ALA A 395 -24.61 24.06 17.93
CA ALA A 395 -23.69 25.07 17.43
C ALA A 395 -23.11 24.70 16.05
N CYS A 396 -23.31 25.59 15.07
CA CYS A 396 -22.72 25.50 13.74
C CYS A 396 -21.25 25.93 13.74
N VAL A 397 -20.40 25.15 13.06
CA VAL A 397 -18.96 25.43 12.93
C VAL A 397 -18.69 26.50 11.87
N GLY A 398 -19.53 26.56 10.84
CA GLY A 398 -19.45 27.54 9.77
C GLY A 398 -18.96 26.99 8.43
N THR A 399 -18.57 27.91 7.55
CA THR A 399 -17.94 27.66 6.24
C THR A 399 -16.49 27.20 6.40
N ALA A 400 -15.83 26.84 5.29
CA ALA A 400 -14.41 26.44 5.32
C ALA A 400 -13.51 27.54 5.91
N SER A 401 -13.74 28.82 5.57
CA SER A 401 -12.96 29.94 6.12
C SER A 401 -13.24 30.15 7.61
N GLU A 402 -14.49 29.98 8.07
CA GLU A 402 -14.85 30.09 9.49
C GLU A 402 -14.22 28.94 10.31
N LEU A 403 -14.24 27.70 9.78
CA LEU A 403 -13.56 26.55 10.37
C LEU A 403 -12.04 26.75 10.41
N ALA A 404 -11.44 27.19 9.31
CA ALA A 404 -10.01 27.43 9.22
C ALA A 404 -9.55 28.51 10.22
N ALA A 405 -10.33 29.59 10.38
CA ALA A 405 -10.09 30.64 11.36
C ALA A 405 -10.10 30.10 12.80
N LYS A 406 -11.04 29.22 13.14
CA LYS A 406 -11.04 28.50 14.44
C LYS A 406 -9.81 27.62 14.63
N CYS A 407 -9.17 27.19 13.53
CA CYS A 407 -7.95 26.39 13.54
C CYS A 407 -6.67 27.24 13.34
N GLY A 408 -6.76 28.58 13.39
CA GLY A 408 -5.60 29.48 13.35
C GLY A 408 -5.23 30.04 11.97
N ALA A 409 -5.99 29.75 10.91
CA ALA A 409 -5.76 30.33 9.57
C ALA A 409 -6.59 31.59 9.33
N ALA A 410 -5.94 32.73 9.12
CA ALA A 410 -6.63 34.01 8.95
C ALA A 410 -7.31 34.20 7.58
N HIS A 411 -6.76 33.61 6.51
CA HIS A 411 -7.15 33.91 5.12
C HIS A 411 -7.29 32.66 4.25
N PHE A 412 -7.90 31.62 4.81
CA PHE A 412 -8.06 30.34 4.14
C PHE A 412 -8.88 30.47 2.86
N ALA A 413 -8.38 29.86 1.78
CA ALA A 413 -9.08 29.71 0.52
C ALA A 413 -8.88 28.31 -0.08
N PRO A 414 -9.95 27.67 -0.61
CA PRO A 414 -9.82 26.51 -1.49
C PRO A 414 -9.00 26.83 -2.74
N ARG A 415 -8.41 25.80 -3.35
CA ARG A 415 -7.59 25.93 -4.57
C ARG A 415 -7.76 24.71 -5.49
N PRO A 416 -7.45 24.82 -6.79
CA PRO A 416 -7.38 23.66 -7.67
C PRO A 416 -6.37 22.62 -7.18
N LEU A 417 -6.70 21.33 -7.36
CA LEU A 417 -5.79 20.20 -7.11
C LEU A 417 -5.58 19.40 -8.40
N ALA A 418 -4.45 18.71 -8.49
CA ALA A 418 -3.98 18.04 -9.69
C ALA A 418 -4.85 16.87 -10.17
N SER A 419 -5.47 16.13 -9.26
CA SER A 419 -6.23 14.92 -9.57
C SER A 419 -7.67 15.05 -9.07
N SER A 420 -8.61 14.59 -9.89
CA SER A 420 -10.03 14.51 -9.53
C SER A 420 -10.32 13.55 -8.37
N GLY A 421 -9.41 12.60 -8.10
CA GLY A 421 -9.50 11.70 -6.95
C GLY A 421 -9.09 12.33 -5.62
N LEU A 422 -8.34 13.44 -5.65
CA LEU A 422 -7.89 14.16 -4.46
C LEU A 422 -8.88 15.28 -4.11
N LEU A 423 -9.34 15.27 -2.85
CA LEU A 423 -10.23 16.29 -2.29
C LEU A 423 -9.45 17.32 -1.47
N ALA A 424 -8.44 16.88 -0.73
CA ALA A 424 -7.51 17.74 -0.04
C ALA A 424 -6.13 17.10 0.08
N PHE A 425 -5.12 17.92 0.31
CA PHE A 425 -3.78 17.50 0.66
C PHE A 425 -3.27 18.37 1.81
N GLN A 426 -2.53 17.78 2.73
CA GLN A 426 -1.91 18.51 3.83
C GLN A 426 -0.44 18.14 3.99
N GLU A 427 0.37 19.13 4.34
CA GLU A 427 1.79 18.97 4.66
C GLU A 427 2.11 19.72 5.95
N ARG A 428 2.79 19.06 6.88
CA ARG A 428 3.21 19.65 8.14
C ARG A 428 4.39 20.58 7.91
N VAL A 429 4.22 21.85 8.25
CA VAL A 429 5.29 22.85 8.36
C VAL A 429 5.54 23.17 9.84
N SER A 430 6.44 24.12 10.15
CA SER A 430 6.87 24.42 11.53
C SER A 430 5.70 24.75 12.48
N ASP A 431 4.74 25.54 11.98
CA ASP A 431 3.72 26.17 12.83
C ASP A 431 2.40 25.38 12.85
N GLY A 432 2.27 24.33 12.04
CA GLY A 432 1.05 23.55 11.86
C GLY A 432 0.98 22.94 10.46
N PRO A 433 -0.08 22.18 10.12
CA PRO A 433 -0.26 21.71 8.75
C PRO A 433 -0.78 22.84 7.85
N VAL A 434 -0.20 22.95 6.65
CA VAL A 434 -0.81 23.68 5.54
C VAL A 434 -1.79 22.73 4.86
N VAL A 435 -3.05 23.14 4.70
CA VAL A 435 -4.10 22.31 4.06
C VAL A 435 -4.57 22.94 2.76
N LEU A 436 -4.45 22.18 1.67
CA LEU A 436 -5.04 22.50 0.37
C LEU A 436 -6.37 21.76 0.27
N VAL A 437 -7.48 22.47 0.10
CA VAL A 437 -8.80 21.89 -0.19
C VAL A 437 -9.16 22.21 -1.62
N ARG A 438 -9.66 21.22 -2.35
CA ARG A 438 -10.09 21.37 -3.73
C ARG A 438 -11.21 22.40 -3.83
N GLU A 439 -11.03 23.35 -4.74
CA GLU A 439 -12.09 24.25 -5.16
C GLU A 439 -13.09 23.52 -6.06
N ASP A 440 -14.34 23.44 -5.62
CA ASP A 440 -15.42 22.74 -6.32
C ASP A 440 -16.69 23.61 -6.52
N GLY A 441 -16.61 24.89 -6.14
CA GLY A 441 -17.73 25.84 -6.19
C GLY A 441 -18.81 25.61 -5.12
N ASN A 442 -18.70 24.57 -4.29
CA ASN A 442 -19.64 24.27 -3.22
C ASN A 442 -19.02 24.53 -1.84
N ALA A 443 -19.41 25.66 -1.23
CA ALA A 443 -18.88 26.08 0.06
C ALA A 443 -19.14 25.07 1.20
N GLN A 444 -20.26 24.34 1.17
CA GLN A 444 -20.58 23.31 2.17
C GLN A 444 -19.67 22.09 2.02
N PHE A 445 -19.41 21.68 0.78
CA PHE A 445 -18.49 20.58 0.49
C PHE A 445 -17.06 20.92 0.90
N SER A 446 -16.58 22.12 0.56
CA SER A 446 -15.24 22.60 0.96
C SER A 446 -15.06 22.59 2.48
N ALA A 447 -16.07 23.00 3.24
CA ALA A 447 -16.05 22.97 4.72
C ALA A 447 -15.97 21.53 5.25
N PHE A 448 -16.76 20.63 4.67
CA PHE A 448 -16.75 19.20 5.02
C PHE A 448 -15.41 18.54 4.72
N VAL A 449 -14.82 18.81 3.56
CA VAL A 449 -13.49 18.30 3.19
C VAL A 449 -12.40 18.85 4.11
N LEU A 450 -12.45 20.15 4.46
CA LEU A 450 -11.53 20.71 5.45
C LEU A 450 -11.67 20.03 6.81
N ALA A 451 -12.91 19.79 7.28
CA ALA A 451 -13.15 19.07 8.52
C ALA A 451 -12.59 17.64 8.48
N ARG A 452 -12.66 16.95 7.32
CA ARG A 452 -12.01 15.63 7.15
C ARG A 452 -10.49 15.71 7.33
N ALA A 453 -9.84 16.73 6.76
CA ALA A 453 -8.40 16.94 6.91
C ALA A 453 -8.00 17.25 8.37
N VAL A 454 -8.79 18.10 9.05
CA VAL A 454 -8.63 18.36 10.50
C VAL A 454 -8.71 17.06 11.29
N GLY A 455 -9.73 16.24 11.05
CA GLY A 455 -9.90 14.94 11.72
C GLY A 455 -8.74 13.98 11.48
N ASP A 456 -8.24 13.90 10.24
CA ASP A 456 -7.07 13.12 9.88
C ASP A 456 -5.82 13.57 10.68
N TYR A 457 -5.56 14.89 10.71
CA TYR A 457 -4.41 15.42 11.45
C TYR A 457 -4.49 15.13 12.95
N LEU A 458 -5.65 15.33 13.58
CA LEU A 458 -5.82 15.10 15.02
C LEU A 458 -5.49 13.64 15.40
N VAL A 459 -5.90 12.69 14.57
CA VAL A 459 -5.76 11.25 14.84
C VAL A 459 -4.41 10.70 14.40
N PHE A 460 -3.86 11.12 13.26
CA PHE A 460 -2.67 10.50 12.68
C PHE A 460 -1.40 11.37 12.75
N GLN A 461 -1.51 12.71 12.70
CA GLN A 461 -0.36 13.64 12.72
C GLN A 461 0.73 13.33 11.68
N SER A 462 0.37 12.67 10.56
CA SER A 462 1.32 12.34 9.50
C SER A 462 1.94 13.62 8.92
N THR A 463 3.21 13.52 8.49
CA THR A 463 3.95 14.65 7.90
C THR A 463 3.30 15.13 6.60
N LYS A 464 2.79 14.20 5.79
CA LYS A 464 1.96 14.48 4.63
C LYS A 464 0.74 13.58 4.66
N SER A 465 -0.42 14.12 4.30
CA SER A 465 -1.56 13.27 4.01
C SER A 465 -2.55 13.83 3.01
N CYS A 466 -3.43 12.95 2.51
CA CYS A 466 -4.48 13.32 1.58
C CYS A 466 -5.86 12.95 2.11
N VAL A 467 -6.84 13.76 1.72
CA VAL A 467 -8.26 13.41 1.78
C VAL A 467 -8.67 12.98 0.38
N ALA A 468 -9.18 11.77 0.27
CA ALA A 468 -9.61 11.17 -0.98
C ALA A 468 -11.00 10.57 -0.83
N ASP A 469 -11.75 10.39 -1.91
CA ASP A 469 -13.06 9.74 -1.86
C ASP A 469 -12.99 8.21 -1.83
N ALA A 470 -12.00 7.67 -1.10
CA ALA A 470 -11.78 6.24 -0.96
C ALA A 470 -12.43 5.70 0.32
N TYR A 471 -13.03 4.51 0.28
CA TYR A 471 -13.61 3.81 1.43
C TYR A 471 -12.55 3.05 2.26
N THR A 472 -11.47 3.74 2.64
CA THR A 472 -10.41 3.19 3.51
C THR A 472 -10.68 3.47 4.98
N ASP A 473 -10.02 2.72 5.88
CA ASP A 473 -10.14 2.90 7.32
C ASP A 473 -9.71 4.31 7.75
N ARG A 474 -8.60 4.81 7.20
CA ARG A 474 -8.12 6.18 7.43
C ARG A 474 -9.14 7.23 6.96
N GLN A 475 -9.62 7.12 5.72
CA GLN A 475 -10.65 8.04 5.21
C GLN A 475 -11.98 7.94 5.98
N ALA A 476 -12.31 6.78 6.55
CA ALA A 476 -13.49 6.61 7.39
C ALA A 476 -13.36 7.37 8.72
N VAL A 477 -12.16 7.49 9.30
CA VAL A 477 -11.91 8.37 10.45
C VAL A 477 -12.26 9.81 10.08
N GLY A 478 -11.71 10.32 8.97
CA GLY A 478 -11.96 11.69 8.52
C GLY A 478 -13.43 11.96 8.23
N ARG A 479 -14.14 11.06 7.53
CA ARG A 479 -15.58 11.19 7.26
C ARG A 479 -16.41 11.22 8.54
N ALA A 480 -16.16 10.28 9.46
CA ALA A 480 -16.90 10.20 10.71
C ALA A 480 -16.62 11.41 11.61
N PHE A 481 -15.36 11.88 11.64
CA PHE A 481 -15.01 13.12 12.32
C PHE A 481 -15.78 14.31 11.74
N ALA A 482 -15.75 14.50 10.41
CA ALA A 482 -16.40 15.64 9.77
C ALA A 482 -17.91 15.66 9.99
N ALA A 483 -18.57 14.50 9.84
CA ALA A 483 -20.00 14.37 10.09
C ALA A 483 -20.36 14.76 11.54
N GLU A 484 -19.69 14.17 12.53
CA GLU A 484 -19.97 14.44 13.94
C GLU A 484 -19.54 15.83 14.39
N PHE A 485 -18.41 16.34 13.87
CA PHE A 485 -17.88 17.64 14.24
C PHE A 485 -18.73 18.77 13.67
N MET A 486 -19.21 18.66 12.43
CA MET A 486 -19.99 19.72 11.78
C MET A 486 -21.48 19.65 12.09
N ALA A 487 -22.06 18.44 12.11
CA ALA A 487 -23.48 18.20 12.38
C ALA A 487 -23.62 17.05 13.40
N PRO A 488 -23.46 17.35 14.70
CA PRO A 488 -23.48 16.33 15.76
C PRO A 488 -24.79 15.53 15.73
N ALA A 489 -24.70 14.20 15.86
CA ALA A 489 -25.89 13.34 15.77
C ALA A 489 -27.00 13.74 16.74
N GLU A 490 -26.64 14.10 17.98
CA GLU A 490 -27.55 14.60 19.01
C GLU A 490 -28.34 15.84 18.55
N GLY A 491 -27.63 16.83 17.99
CA GLY A 491 -28.26 18.06 17.51
C GLY A 491 -29.06 17.87 16.23
N VAL A 492 -28.69 16.90 15.38
CA VAL A 492 -29.45 16.54 14.19
C VAL A 492 -30.77 15.85 14.56
N ILE A 493 -30.73 14.87 15.47
CA ILE A 493 -31.91 14.15 15.93
C ILE A 493 -32.88 15.13 16.60
N ALA A 494 -32.42 15.93 17.57
CA ALA A 494 -33.28 16.89 18.26
C ALA A 494 -33.99 17.86 17.30
N MET A 495 -33.29 18.35 16.27
CA MET A 495 -33.91 19.25 15.29
C MET A 495 -34.92 18.56 14.37
N ILE A 496 -34.68 17.31 13.98
CA ILE A 496 -35.62 16.55 13.14
C ILE A 496 -36.86 16.14 13.95
N ASP A 497 -36.67 15.75 15.21
CA ASP A 497 -37.76 15.44 16.14
C ASP A 497 -38.63 16.66 16.44
N ASP A 498 -38.05 17.87 16.42
CA ASP A 498 -38.75 19.17 16.42
C ASP A 498 -39.39 19.53 15.05
N GLU A 499 -39.74 18.51 14.25
CA GLU A 499 -40.40 18.61 12.95
C GLU A 499 -39.66 19.44 11.86
N ARG A 500 -38.35 19.67 12.00
CA ARG A 500 -37.57 20.33 10.94
C ARG A 500 -37.21 19.35 9.83
N SER A 501 -37.34 19.79 8.58
CA SER A 501 -36.89 18.98 7.43
C SER A 501 -35.36 18.85 7.39
N ALA A 502 -34.87 17.73 6.86
CA ALA A 502 -33.43 17.48 6.71
C ALA A 502 -32.70 18.61 5.94
N SER A 503 -33.38 19.25 4.97
CA SER A 503 -32.85 20.40 4.23
C SER A 503 -32.62 21.63 5.12
N VAL A 504 -33.57 21.93 6.02
CA VAL A 504 -33.43 23.04 6.99
C VAL A 504 -32.29 22.76 7.97
N VAL A 505 -32.17 21.52 8.44
CA VAL A 505 -31.08 21.11 9.33
C VAL A 505 -29.72 21.17 8.62
N ALA A 506 -29.64 20.77 7.35
CA ALA A 506 -28.43 20.86 6.53
C ALA A 506 -28.00 22.32 6.33
N GLN A 507 -28.96 23.22 6.07
CA GLN A 507 -28.71 24.65 5.98
C GLN A 507 -28.20 25.23 7.30
N HIS A 508 -28.77 24.82 8.45
CA HIS A 508 -28.34 25.25 9.77
C HIS A 508 -26.87 24.89 10.05
N TYR A 509 -26.49 23.63 9.86
CA TYR A 509 -25.11 23.17 10.08
C TYR A 509 -24.15 23.50 8.93
N LYS A 510 -24.64 24.08 7.82
CA LYS A 510 -23.89 24.37 6.59
C LYS A 510 -23.17 23.13 6.02
N VAL A 511 -23.84 21.97 6.06
CA VAL A 511 -23.32 20.71 5.51
C VAL A 511 -24.21 20.23 4.35
N PRO A 512 -23.69 19.37 3.47
CA PRO A 512 -24.50 18.65 2.49
C PRO A 512 -25.66 17.84 3.13
N ILE A 513 -26.81 17.75 2.45
CA ILE A 513 -28.02 17.11 2.98
C ILE A 513 -27.85 15.61 3.28
N ASP A 514 -27.05 14.92 2.49
CA ASP A 514 -26.69 13.51 2.68
C ASP A 514 -25.99 13.26 4.02
N VAL A 515 -25.24 14.24 4.55
CA VAL A 515 -24.63 14.15 5.89
C VAL A 515 -25.71 14.10 6.96
N ILE A 516 -26.76 14.91 6.84
CA ILE A 516 -27.89 14.94 7.79
C ILE A 516 -28.67 13.63 7.74
N GLU A 517 -29.02 13.17 6.53
CA GLU A 517 -29.73 11.91 6.34
C GLU A 517 -28.94 10.72 6.90
N HIS A 518 -27.62 10.69 6.67
CA HIS A 518 -26.75 9.66 7.23
C HIS A 518 -26.63 9.74 8.75
N GLN A 519 -26.48 10.94 9.33
CA GLN A 519 -26.40 11.11 10.78
C GLN A 519 -27.70 10.65 11.46
N TYR A 520 -28.84 11.05 10.94
CA TYR A 520 -30.13 10.62 11.48
C TYR A 520 -30.31 9.11 11.35
N LYS A 521 -30.16 8.55 10.14
CA LYS A 521 -30.35 7.11 9.89
C LYS A 521 -29.45 6.23 10.76
N ASN A 522 -28.20 6.62 10.99
CA ASN A 522 -27.24 5.81 11.74
C ASN A 522 -27.44 5.88 13.26
N ASN A 523 -28.11 6.91 13.79
CA ASN A 523 -28.18 7.16 15.23
C ASN A 523 -29.60 7.16 15.80
N TYR A 524 -30.65 7.33 14.99
CA TYR A 524 -32.05 7.39 15.45
C TYR A 524 -32.45 6.12 16.23
N GLY A 525 -32.17 4.93 15.68
CA GLY A 525 -32.48 3.65 16.34
C GLY A 525 -31.60 3.33 17.57
N ALA A 526 -30.52 4.09 17.81
CA ALA A 526 -29.71 3.96 19.02
C ALA A 526 -30.29 4.75 20.20
N HIS A 527 -31.11 5.78 19.94
CA HIS A 527 -31.77 6.61 20.94
C HIS A 527 -33.05 5.99 21.52
N GLU A 528 -33.75 5.11 20.79
CA GLU A 528 -34.94 4.39 21.32
C GLU A 528 -34.59 3.28 22.35
N HIS A 529 -33.30 2.97 22.53
CA HIS A 529 -32.83 1.87 23.39
C HIS A 529 -31.79 2.31 24.45
N ALA A 530 -31.48 3.60 24.54
CA ALA A 530 -30.62 4.20 25.57
C ALA A 530 -31.48 5.07 26.49
#